data_AF-A0A5J4T4U0-F1
#
_entry.id   AF-A0A5J4T4U0-F1
#
_cell.length_a   1.000
_cell.length_b   1.000
_cell.length_c   1.000
_cell.angle_alpha   90.00
_cell.angle_beta   90.00
_cell.angle_gamma   90.00
#
_symmetry.space_group_name_H-M   'P 1'
#
loop_
_entity.id
_entity.type
_entity.pdbx_description
1 polymer ?
#
loop_
_entity_poly.entity_id
_entity_poly.type
_entity_poly.pdbx_seq_one_letter_code
_entity_poly.pdbx_strand_id
1 'polypeptide(L)'
;MDQFLEKLIPIAAQMKEETVSKTIMERVKNAMINTVNYTKIGQKEGENKQVTSKLIDLTLVEDGDLCVIDFDINKKLSIEETDKIRQNIIDNMLPANVGLVKTAHGGLHAYYSRNEYTLPSNRCVKCIVLDNIEIDIFGQMFKYKEHGGMEQKELVQNRVVGPNSSFRETNNNKRETLKYEAVNDWANMTHLASLREILDSWNVDIEIPFKEYVDKVNMREFGWQITEEGTIDKMSDEIAQTCVNGLKNLEIHNYPQPINMEVSLLSVFSGLYGITNEQIRSEGMKNIRQYNKLTVNAEKNYGEASFSGERKPNPWILTKI
;
A
#
# COMPACT_ATOMS: atom_id res chain seq x y z
N MET A 1 -18.06 29.55 -12.18
CA MET A 1 -17.02 28.61 -11.71
C MET A 1 -17.43 27.18 -12.05
N ASP A 2 -18.69 26.83 -11.82
CA ASP A 2 -19.26 25.49 -12.10
C ASP A 2 -19.18 25.05 -13.56
N GLN A 3 -19.53 25.90 -14.54
CA GLN A 3 -19.41 25.55 -15.98
C GLN A 3 -17.97 25.30 -16.46
N PHE A 4 -16.96 25.80 -15.74
CA PHE A 4 -15.55 25.57 -16.08
C PHE A 4 -15.07 24.25 -15.46
N LEU A 5 -15.44 23.98 -14.21
CA LEU A 5 -15.18 22.70 -13.55
C LEU A 5 -15.87 21.54 -14.27
N GLU A 6 -17.12 21.70 -14.69
CA GLU A 6 -17.86 20.70 -15.48
C GLU A 6 -17.15 20.32 -16.79
N LYS A 7 -16.37 21.23 -17.39
CA LYS A 7 -15.57 20.95 -18.59
C LYS A 7 -14.21 20.33 -18.28
N LEU A 8 -13.65 20.58 -17.10
CA LEU A 8 -12.34 20.03 -16.70
C LEU A 8 -12.42 18.61 -16.17
N ILE A 9 -13.51 18.25 -15.48
CA ILE A 9 -13.73 16.89 -14.96
C ILE A 9 -13.58 15.80 -16.04
N PRO A 10 -14.25 15.87 -17.21
CA PRO A 10 -14.11 14.85 -18.24
C PRO A 10 -12.70 14.81 -18.84
N ILE A 11 -12.02 15.95 -18.93
CA ILE A 11 -10.63 16.02 -19.41
C ILE A 11 -9.69 15.33 -18.42
N ALA A 12 -9.81 15.62 -17.13
CA ALA A 12 -9.01 14.99 -16.09
C ALA A 12 -9.27 13.46 -16.04
N ALA A 13 -10.53 13.04 -16.17
CA ALA A 13 -10.88 11.63 -16.25
C ALA A 13 -10.26 10.95 -17.48
N GLN A 14 -10.31 11.60 -18.65
CA GLN A 14 -9.67 11.09 -19.87
C GLN A 14 -8.15 10.98 -19.72
N MET A 15 -7.48 12.00 -19.17
CA MET A 15 -6.04 11.98 -18.94
C MET A 15 -5.63 10.87 -17.96
N LYS A 16 -6.44 10.64 -16.92
CA LYS A 16 -6.26 9.54 -15.98
C LYS A 16 -6.41 8.19 -16.68
N GLU A 17 -7.45 8.05 -17.50
CA GLU A 17 -7.71 6.83 -18.27
C GLU A 17 -6.57 6.50 -19.25
N GLU A 18 -6.09 7.50 -19.99
CA GLU A 18 -4.94 7.37 -20.89
C GLU A 18 -3.67 6.95 -20.15
N THR A 19 -3.52 7.33 -18.89
CA THR A 19 -2.39 6.95 -18.06
C THR A 19 -2.50 5.51 -17.55
N VAL A 20 -3.66 5.12 -17.00
CA VAL A 20 -3.85 3.76 -16.46
C VAL A 20 -3.94 2.69 -17.55
N SER A 21 -4.31 3.07 -18.77
CA SER A 21 -4.31 2.19 -19.94
C SER A 21 -2.92 1.86 -20.49
N LYS A 22 -1.89 2.62 -20.13
CA LYS A 22 -0.51 2.31 -20.53
C LYS A 22 0.02 1.10 -19.78
N THR A 23 0.69 0.23 -20.51
CA THR A 23 1.40 -0.91 -19.93
C THR A 23 2.57 -0.43 -19.06
N ILE A 24 3.01 -1.26 -18.10
CA ILE A 24 4.20 -0.93 -17.30
C ILE A 24 5.40 -0.63 -18.21
N MET A 25 5.59 -1.43 -19.27
CA MET A 25 6.71 -1.23 -20.21
C MET A 25 6.66 0.14 -20.90
N GLU A 26 5.48 0.58 -21.34
CA GLU A 26 5.31 1.91 -21.94
C GLU A 26 5.63 3.02 -20.94
N ARG A 27 5.16 2.88 -19.69
CA ARG A 27 5.39 3.87 -18.62
C ARG A 27 6.87 4.03 -18.27
N VAL A 28 7.63 2.94 -18.25
CA VAL A 28 9.05 2.95 -17.82
C VAL A 28 10.05 3.09 -18.96
N LYS A 29 9.61 3.09 -20.23
CA LYS A 29 10.48 3.06 -21.42
C LYS A 29 11.59 4.12 -21.38
N ASN A 30 11.24 5.35 -21.01
CA ASN A 30 12.16 6.49 -20.94
C ASN A 30 12.89 6.59 -19.59
N ALA A 31 12.50 5.77 -18.62
CA ALA A 31 13.05 5.71 -17.26
C ALA A 31 14.03 4.53 -17.05
N MET A 32 14.25 3.70 -18.07
CA MET A 32 15.15 2.55 -18.00
C MET A 32 16.62 2.97 -18.15
N ILE A 33 17.44 2.60 -17.17
CA ILE A 33 18.88 2.86 -17.15
C ILE A 33 19.62 1.52 -17.24
N ASN A 34 20.44 1.35 -18.28
CA ASN A 34 21.30 0.17 -18.40
C ASN A 34 22.28 0.11 -17.23
N THR A 35 22.52 -1.08 -16.68
CA THR A 35 23.63 -1.33 -15.76
C THR A 35 24.60 -2.35 -16.32
N VAL A 36 25.83 -2.25 -15.87
CA VAL A 36 26.97 -2.88 -16.53
C VAL A 36 27.73 -3.83 -15.62
N ASN A 37 28.42 -4.80 -16.23
CA ASN A 37 29.35 -5.73 -15.57
C ASN A 37 28.75 -6.51 -14.37
N TYR A 38 27.47 -6.85 -14.42
CA TYR A 38 26.75 -7.55 -13.36
C TYR A 38 26.72 -6.76 -12.04
N THR A 39 26.73 -5.43 -12.12
CA THR A 39 26.59 -4.53 -10.98
C THR A 39 25.26 -3.79 -11.03
N LYS A 40 24.83 -3.23 -9.90
CA LYS A 40 23.67 -2.31 -9.81
C LYS A 40 24.05 -0.86 -10.16
N ILE A 41 25.14 -0.65 -10.89
CA ILE A 41 25.66 0.68 -11.25
C ILE A 41 25.24 1.02 -12.68
N GLY A 42 24.55 2.15 -12.83
CA GLY A 42 24.15 2.68 -14.14
C GLY A 42 25.35 2.91 -15.06
N GLN A 43 25.17 2.63 -16.35
CA GLN A 43 26.15 2.90 -17.39
C GLN A 43 26.41 4.41 -17.45
N LYS A 44 27.67 4.82 -17.39
CA LYS A 44 28.06 6.22 -17.60
C LYS A 44 28.18 6.51 -19.09
N GLU A 45 27.90 7.75 -19.47
CA GLU A 45 28.05 8.21 -20.85
C GLU A 45 29.49 8.03 -21.33
N GLY A 46 29.64 7.49 -22.55
CA GLY A 46 30.96 7.18 -23.14
C GLY A 46 31.61 5.86 -22.68
N GLU A 47 31.04 5.13 -21.72
CA GLU A 47 31.57 3.82 -21.32
C GLU A 47 31.00 2.68 -22.16
N ASN A 48 31.87 1.95 -22.87
CA ASN A 48 31.49 0.77 -23.64
C ASN A 48 31.67 -0.50 -22.79
N LYS A 49 30.81 -0.69 -21.80
CA LYS A 49 30.79 -1.86 -20.91
C LYS A 49 29.64 -2.79 -21.27
N GLN A 50 29.77 -4.08 -20.95
CA GLN A 50 28.72 -5.05 -21.18
C GLN A 50 27.48 -4.67 -20.37
N VAL A 51 26.37 -4.38 -21.06
CA VAL A 51 25.06 -4.22 -20.43
C VAL A 51 24.58 -5.59 -19.95
N THR A 52 24.24 -5.67 -18.67
CA THR A 52 23.93 -6.94 -17.98
C THR A 52 22.59 -6.91 -17.26
N SER A 53 21.99 -5.73 -17.09
CA SER A 53 20.80 -5.49 -16.29
C SER A 53 20.21 -4.11 -16.62
N LYS A 54 19.00 -3.84 -16.11
CA LYS A 54 18.34 -2.53 -16.21
C LYS A 54 17.78 -2.09 -14.85
N LEU A 55 17.99 -0.83 -14.51
CA LEU A 55 17.28 -0.13 -13.44
C LEU A 55 16.11 0.64 -14.03
N ILE A 56 15.08 0.86 -13.22
CA ILE A 56 14.00 1.78 -13.50
C ILE A 56 14.16 2.94 -12.52
N ASP A 57 14.40 4.15 -13.02
CA ASP A 57 14.44 5.37 -12.20
C ASP A 57 13.03 5.95 -12.11
N LEU A 58 12.35 5.74 -10.99
CA LEU A 58 10.97 6.18 -10.78
C LEU A 58 10.82 7.70 -10.84
N THR A 59 11.93 8.46 -10.71
CA THR A 59 11.89 9.92 -10.92
C THR A 59 11.73 10.33 -12.38
N LEU A 60 12.04 9.44 -13.32
CA LEU A 60 11.95 9.68 -14.75
C LEU A 60 10.67 9.13 -15.38
N VAL A 61 9.81 8.46 -14.60
CA VAL A 61 8.50 8.00 -15.06
C VAL A 61 7.59 9.22 -15.19
N GLU A 62 7.15 9.49 -16.42
CA GLU A 62 6.48 10.76 -16.80
C GLU A 62 5.17 11.00 -16.05
N ASP A 63 4.41 9.94 -15.76
CA ASP A 63 3.14 10.05 -15.05
C ASP A 63 3.29 10.28 -13.54
N GLY A 64 4.47 10.02 -12.96
CA GLY A 64 4.71 10.13 -11.52
C GLY A 64 3.86 9.22 -10.63
N ASP A 65 3.11 8.29 -11.22
CA ASP A 65 2.09 7.48 -10.58
C ASP A 65 2.55 6.03 -10.36
N LEU A 66 3.59 5.56 -11.06
CA LEU A 66 4.09 4.20 -10.85
C LEU A 66 4.82 4.08 -9.50
N CYS A 67 4.42 3.12 -8.69
CA CYS A 67 5.04 2.78 -7.41
C CYS A 67 5.39 1.30 -7.32
N VAL A 68 6.27 0.97 -6.37
CA VAL A 68 6.76 -0.39 -6.12
C VAL A 68 6.76 -0.66 -4.62
N ILE A 69 6.24 -1.81 -4.22
CA ILE A 69 6.37 -2.37 -2.88
C ILE A 69 7.45 -3.43 -3.00
N ASP A 70 8.48 -3.33 -2.19
CA ASP A 70 9.51 -4.36 -2.03
C ASP A 70 9.21 -5.16 -0.77
N PHE A 71 9.03 -6.46 -0.95
CA PHE A 71 8.92 -7.43 0.12
C PHE A 71 10.26 -8.14 0.26
N ASP A 72 11.04 -7.69 1.25
CA ASP A 72 12.30 -8.29 1.62
C ASP A 72 12.04 -9.46 2.60
N ILE A 73 12.21 -10.69 2.11
CA ILE A 73 12.04 -11.90 2.91
C ILE A 73 13.37 -12.24 3.60
N ASN A 74 13.29 -12.64 4.86
CA ASN A 74 14.44 -12.95 5.69
C ASN A 74 15.33 -14.05 5.06
N LYS A 75 16.56 -13.67 4.69
CA LYS A 75 17.54 -14.52 4.00
C LYS A 75 18.04 -15.70 4.83
N LYS A 76 17.71 -15.77 6.12
CA LYS A 76 18.07 -16.89 7.00
C LYS A 76 17.12 -18.08 6.85
N LEU A 77 15.95 -17.88 6.25
CA LEU A 77 14.96 -18.92 6.01
C LEU A 77 15.44 -19.89 4.93
N SER A 78 14.86 -21.10 4.91
CA SER A 78 15.11 -22.04 3.82
C SER A 78 14.54 -21.52 2.49
N ILE A 79 14.95 -22.13 1.38
CA ILE A 79 14.40 -21.80 0.06
C ILE A 79 12.91 -22.16 0.03
N GLU A 80 12.50 -23.30 0.60
CA GLU A 80 11.09 -23.70 0.65
C GLU A 80 10.25 -22.72 1.47
N GLU A 81 10.75 -22.26 2.62
CA GLU A 81 10.08 -21.27 3.46
C GLU A 81 9.95 -19.92 2.76
N THR A 82 11.03 -19.46 2.12
CA THR A 82 11.04 -18.22 1.32
C THR A 82 10.02 -18.28 0.19
N ASP A 83 9.98 -19.41 -0.54
CA ASP A 83 9.04 -19.60 -1.63
C ASP A 83 7.59 -19.67 -1.14
N LYS A 84 7.34 -20.31 0.00
CA LYS A 84 6.01 -20.34 0.65
C LYS A 84 5.54 -18.95 1.04
N ILE A 85 6.38 -18.16 1.72
CA ILE A 85 6.04 -16.79 2.13
C ILE A 85 5.76 -15.93 0.90
N ARG A 86 6.61 -16.00 -0.13
CA ARG A 86 6.42 -15.27 -1.38
C ARG A 86 5.10 -15.62 -2.06
N GLN A 87 4.75 -16.90 -2.10
CA GLN A 87 3.48 -17.34 -2.67
C GLN A 87 2.28 -16.86 -1.85
N ASN A 88 2.39 -16.90 -0.52
CA ASN A 88 1.36 -16.36 0.36
C ASN A 88 1.14 -14.86 0.15
N ILE A 89 2.20 -14.06 -0.03
CA ILE A 89 2.09 -12.63 -0.34
C ILE A 89 1.31 -12.43 -1.64
N ILE A 90 1.64 -13.20 -2.69
CA ILE A 90 0.97 -13.13 -3.99
C ILE A 90 -0.51 -13.48 -3.87
N ASP A 91 -0.83 -14.57 -3.18
CA ASP A 91 -2.19 -15.12 -3.15
C ASP A 91 -3.12 -14.40 -2.17
N ASN A 92 -2.57 -13.85 -1.07
CA ASN A 92 -3.36 -13.36 0.05
C ASN A 92 -3.23 -11.86 0.30
N MET A 93 -2.11 -11.24 -0.10
CA MET A 93 -1.84 -9.83 0.20
C MET A 93 -2.00 -8.91 -1.01
N LEU A 94 -1.88 -9.43 -2.22
CA LEU A 94 -1.87 -8.62 -3.45
C LEU A 94 -3.10 -8.88 -4.32
N PRO A 95 -3.70 -7.84 -4.91
CA PRO A 95 -4.74 -8.02 -5.92
C PRO A 95 -4.14 -8.52 -7.24
N ALA A 96 -4.96 -9.04 -8.15
CA ALA A 96 -4.49 -9.68 -9.38
C ALA A 96 -3.83 -8.70 -10.38
N ASN A 97 -4.27 -7.45 -10.41
CA ASN A 97 -3.82 -6.39 -11.32
C ASN A 97 -2.57 -5.66 -10.81
N VAL A 98 -1.51 -6.40 -10.47
CA VAL A 98 -0.19 -5.84 -10.10
C VAL A 98 0.91 -6.45 -10.95
N GLY A 99 1.96 -5.70 -11.26
CA GLY A 99 3.14 -6.26 -11.93
C GLY A 99 4.07 -6.92 -10.92
N LEU A 100 4.45 -8.18 -11.12
CA LEU A 100 5.23 -8.94 -10.13
C LEU A 100 6.62 -9.31 -10.64
N VAL A 101 7.64 -9.09 -9.80
CA VAL A 101 9.03 -9.47 -10.09
C VAL A 101 9.66 -10.12 -8.86
N LYS A 102 10.11 -11.37 -8.99
CA LYS A 102 10.92 -12.05 -7.97
C LYS A 102 12.26 -11.32 -7.85
N THR A 103 12.65 -10.94 -6.64
CA THR A 103 13.95 -10.31 -6.40
C THR A 103 15.05 -11.36 -6.29
N ALA A 104 16.28 -10.92 -6.49
CA ALA A 104 17.43 -11.80 -6.50
C ALA A 104 17.70 -12.58 -5.22
N HIS A 105 17.26 -12.05 -4.08
CA HIS A 105 17.44 -12.69 -2.78
C HIS A 105 16.17 -13.43 -2.33
N GLY A 106 15.24 -13.70 -3.25
CA GLY A 106 14.03 -14.49 -2.98
C GLY A 106 12.80 -13.68 -2.58
N GLY A 107 12.94 -12.37 -2.38
CA GLY A 107 11.83 -11.45 -2.12
C GLY A 107 10.96 -11.16 -3.35
N LEU A 108 10.15 -10.11 -3.27
CA LEU A 108 9.17 -9.75 -4.31
C LEU A 108 9.04 -8.23 -4.48
N HIS A 109 9.15 -7.75 -5.72
CA HIS A 109 8.67 -6.41 -6.09
C HIS A 109 7.25 -6.53 -6.65
N ALA A 110 6.33 -5.71 -6.14
CA ALA A 110 4.99 -5.53 -6.70
C ALA A 110 4.82 -4.09 -7.23
N TYR A 111 4.45 -3.95 -8.50
CA TYR A 111 4.26 -2.68 -9.20
C TYR A 111 2.77 -2.33 -9.27
N TYR A 112 2.42 -1.10 -8.90
CA TYR A 112 1.04 -0.65 -8.78
C TYR A 112 0.90 0.86 -9.05
N SER A 113 -0.34 1.35 -9.10
CA SER A 113 -0.66 2.77 -9.27
C SER A 113 -0.70 3.50 -7.92
N ARG A 114 -0.06 4.65 -7.83
CA ARG A 114 -0.11 5.51 -6.64
C ARG A 114 -1.52 6.06 -6.43
N ASN A 115 -2.22 6.38 -7.52
CA ASN A 115 -3.59 6.90 -7.53
C ASN A 115 -3.77 8.04 -6.52
N GLU A 116 -2.91 9.06 -6.60
CA GLU A 116 -2.94 10.27 -5.76
C GLU A 116 -2.61 10.05 -4.27
N TYR A 117 -2.32 8.82 -3.84
CA TYR A 117 -1.96 8.51 -2.45
C TYR A 117 -0.70 9.28 -2.01
N THR A 118 -0.71 9.90 -0.84
CA THR A 118 0.41 10.75 -0.41
C THR A 118 1.46 9.94 0.35
N LEU A 119 2.63 9.75 -0.28
CA LEU A 119 3.77 9.13 0.41
C LEU A 119 4.38 10.13 1.41
N PRO A 120 4.50 9.79 2.71
CA PRO A 120 5.16 10.65 3.68
C PRO A 120 6.63 10.86 3.31
N SER A 121 7.16 12.07 3.54
CA SER A 121 8.56 12.35 3.21
C SER A 121 9.50 11.65 4.19
N ASN A 122 10.19 10.60 3.73
CA ASN A 122 11.63 10.36 3.91
C ASN A 122 12.01 8.98 3.35
N ARG A 123 12.45 8.98 2.08
CA ARG A 123 13.41 8.03 1.46
C ARG A 123 13.39 6.60 2.05
N CYS A 124 12.52 5.74 1.51
CA CYS A 124 12.34 4.34 1.91
C CYS A 124 11.85 4.23 3.36
N VAL A 125 10.55 4.40 3.55
CA VAL A 125 9.95 4.01 4.81
C VAL A 125 9.93 2.48 4.78
N LYS A 126 10.72 1.85 5.66
CA LYS A 126 10.42 0.51 6.17
C LYS A 126 9.05 0.62 6.81
N CYS A 127 8.02 0.45 6.00
CA CYS A 127 6.63 0.68 6.38
C CYS A 127 6.24 -0.32 7.45
N ILE A 128 6.72 -1.55 7.28
CA ILE A 128 6.35 -2.69 8.12
C ILE A 128 7.61 -3.54 8.27
N VAL A 129 7.95 -3.86 9.51
CA VAL A 129 9.08 -4.72 9.87
C VAL A 129 8.54 -5.84 10.74
N LEU A 130 8.53 -7.05 10.20
CA LEU A 130 8.20 -8.30 10.88
C LEU A 130 9.46 -9.18 10.94
N ASP A 131 9.47 -10.26 11.72
CA ASP A 131 10.66 -11.10 11.89
C ASP A 131 11.13 -11.75 10.57
N ASN A 132 10.17 -12.07 9.69
CA ASN A 132 10.42 -12.76 8.42
C ASN A 132 10.27 -11.88 7.17
N ILE A 133 9.64 -10.70 7.29
CA ILE A 133 9.30 -9.84 6.16
C ILE A 133 9.54 -8.38 6.52
N GLU A 134 10.29 -7.68 5.69
CA GLU A 134 10.35 -6.21 5.67
C GLU A 134 9.63 -5.70 4.41
N ILE A 135 8.81 -4.66 4.57
CA ILE A 135 8.02 -4.08 3.47
C ILE A 135 8.40 -2.62 3.28
N ASP A 136 8.95 -2.30 2.11
CA ASP A 136 9.36 -0.96 1.71
C ASP A 136 8.51 -0.45 0.53
N ILE A 137 8.20 0.84 0.51
CA ILE A 137 7.45 1.48 -0.59
C ILE A 137 8.33 2.50 -1.31
N PHE A 138 8.41 2.35 -2.63
CA PHE A 138 9.14 3.20 -3.56
C PHE A 138 8.18 3.89 -4.54
N GLY A 139 8.40 5.17 -4.75
CA GLY A 139 7.65 5.96 -5.72
C GLY A 139 8.38 7.25 -6.05
N GLN A 140 7.84 8.03 -6.97
CA GLN A 140 8.34 9.38 -7.23
C GLN A 140 8.09 10.26 -5.99
N MET A 141 9.13 10.89 -5.47
CA MET A 141 9.02 11.73 -4.26
C MET A 141 9.77 13.04 -4.44
N PHE A 142 9.27 14.05 -3.74
CA PHE A 142 9.94 15.34 -3.64
C PHE A 142 10.49 15.54 -2.24
N LYS A 143 11.67 16.15 -2.15
CA LYS A 143 12.21 16.74 -0.93
C LYS A 143 12.04 18.24 -0.99
N TYR A 144 11.61 18.79 0.12
CA TYR A 144 11.60 20.22 0.35
C TYR A 144 12.91 20.60 1.02
N LYS A 145 13.65 21.50 0.39
CA LYS A 145 14.83 22.14 0.99
C LYS A 145 14.54 23.63 1.12
N GLU A 146 14.71 24.17 2.32
CA GLU A 146 14.77 25.61 2.51
C GLU A 146 16.19 26.09 2.17
N HIS A 147 16.30 27.02 1.23
CA HIS A 147 17.53 27.74 0.96
C HIS A 147 17.24 29.24 0.88
N GLY A 148 17.73 30.00 1.85
CA GLY A 148 17.60 31.46 1.86
C GLY A 148 16.15 31.99 1.92
N GLY A 149 15.22 31.22 2.51
CA GLY A 149 13.80 31.60 2.60
C GLY A 149 12.96 31.25 1.36
N MET A 150 13.53 30.56 0.36
CA MET A 150 12.79 29.96 -0.75
C MET A 150 12.74 28.44 -0.58
N GLU A 151 11.53 27.87 -0.63
CA GLU A 151 11.32 26.43 -0.71
C GLU A 151 11.68 25.94 -2.12
N GLN A 152 12.70 25.10 -2.23
CA GLN A 152 13.00 24.36 -3.46
C GLN A 152 12.49 22.92 -3.34
N LYS A 153 11.70 22.52 -4.34
CA LYS A 153 11.17 21.17 -4.49
C LYS A 153 12.12 20.36 -5.38
N GLU A 154 12.84 19.42 -4.80
CA GLU A 154 13.81 18.56 -5.52
C GLU A 154 13.29 17.12 -5.61
N LEU A 155 13.32 16.52 -6.80
CA LEU A 155 12.99 15.10 -6.96
C LEU A 155 14.05 14.21 -6.31
N VAL A 156 13.61 13.23 -5.53
CA VAL A 156 14.50 12.26 -4.89
C VAL A 156 14.67 11.07 -5.81
N GLN A 157 15.91 10.84 -6.26
CA GLN A 157 16.25 9.64 -7.02
C GLN A 157 15.83 8.36 -6.27
N ASN A 158 15.00 7.55 -6.94
CA ASN A 158 14.48 6.28 -6.47
C ASN A 158 14.57 5.29 -7.61
N ARG A 159 15.45 4.29 -7.46
CA ARG A 159 15.74 3.31 -8.51
C ARG A 159 15.45 1.90 -8.02
N VAL A 160 14.74 1.15 -8.83
CA VAL A 160 14.49 -0.28 -8.60
C VAL A 160 15.10 -1.10 -9.72
N VAL A 161 15.44 -2.35 -9.45
CA VAL A 161 15.93 -3.26 -10.49
C VAL A 161 14.74 -3.83 -11.26
N GLY A 162 14.78 -3.71 -12.58
CA GLY A 162 13.74 -4.26 -13.46
C GLY A 162 13.91 -5.77 -13.69
N PRO A 163 12.87 -6.46 -14.18
CA PRO A 163 12.94 -7.89 -14.49
C PRO A 163 13.95 -8.18 -15.61
N ASN A 164 14.33 -9.45 -15.76
CA ASN A 164 15.35 -9.93 -16.71
C ASN A 164 16.74 -9.35 -16.46
N SER A 165 16.98 -8.84 -15.25
CA SER A 165 18.27 -8.32 -14.81
C SER A 165 19.06 -9.40 -14.09
N SER A 166 20.35 -9.53 -14.40
CA SER A 166 21.30 -10.40 -13.69
C SER A 166 22.46 -9.60 -13.08
N PHE A 167 22.80 -9.90 -11.83
CA PHE A 167 23.99 -9.34 -11.17
C PHE A 167 24.77 -10.42 -10.45
N ARG A 168 26.00 -10.11 -10.04
CA ARG A 168 26.90 -11.08 -9.41
C ARG A 168 27.32 -10.59 -8.04
N GLU A 169 27.14 -11.45 -7.05
CA GLU A 169 27.66 -11.26 -5.71
C GLU A 169 28.72 -12.33 -5.41
N THR A 170 29.63 -12.02 -4.50
CA THR A 170 30.60 -12.99 -3.99
C THR A 170 30.23 -13.28 -2.54
N ASN A 171 29.83 -14.52 -2.27
CA ASN A 171 29.49 -14.99 -0.95
C ASN A 171 30.37 -16.20 -0.62
N ASN A 172 31.04 -16.20 0.54
CA ASN A 172 31.93 -17.28 0.98
C ASN A 172 32.93 -17.75 -0.11
N ASN A 173 33.57 -16.79 -0.81
CA ASN A 173 34.51 -17.02 -1.93
C ASN A 173 33.90 -17.73 -3.16
N LYS A 174 32.58 -17.89 -3.22
CA LYS A 174 31.86 -18.36 -4.40
C LYS A 174 31.17 -17.19 -5.08
N ARG A 175 31.28 -17.14 -6.40
CA ARG A 175 30.62 -16.13 -7.22
C ARG A 175 29.27 -16.66 -7.66
N GLU A 176 28.21 -16.01 -7.20
CA GLU A 176 26.84 -16.37 -7.52
C GLU A 176 26.24 -15.33 -8.47
N THR A 177 25.46 -15.80 -9.44
CA THR A 177 24.70 -14.92 -10.34
C THR A 177 23.25 -14.94 -9.88
N LEU A 178 22.77 -13.79 -9.44
CA LEU A 178 21.40 -13.60 -8.97
C LEU A 178 20.58 -12.90 -10.04
N LYS A 179 19.27 -13.18 -10.08
CA LYS A 179 18.38 -12.71 -11.13
C LYS A 179 17.13 -12.06 -10.56
N TYR A 180 16.64 -11.04 -11.27
CA TYR A 180 15.28 -10.54 -11.12
C TYR A 180 14.42 -11.12 -12.23
N GLU A 181 13.33 -11.79 -11.88
CA GLU A 181 12.51 -12.57 -12.82
C GLU A 181 11.06 -12.11 -12.73
N ALA A 182 10.44 -11.82 -13.87
CA ALA A 182 9.00 -11.52 -13.90
C ALA A 182 8.21 -12.76 -13.46
N VAL A 183 7.26 -12.57 -12.56
CA VAL A 183 6.41 -13.66 -12.04
C VAL A 183 5.12 -13.78 -12.85
N ASN A 184 4.60 -12.66 -13.36
CA ASN A 184 3.46 -12.60 -14.25
C ASN A 184 3.79 -11.81 -15.53
N ASP A 185 2.79 -11.46 -16.32
CA ASP A 185 2.95 -10.66 -17.54
C ASP A 185 3.24 -9.16 -17.25
N TRP A 186 4.19 -8.92 -16.34
CA TRP A 186 4.56 -7.63 -15.79
C TRP A 186 4.65 -6.53 -16.84
N ALA A 187 5.25 -6.82 -18.00
CA ALA A 187 5.49 -5.84 -19.04
C ALA A 187 4.19 -5.26 -19.62
N ASN A 188 3.13 -6.09 -19.72
CA ASN A 188 1.86 -5.75 -20.36
C ASN A 188 0.75 -5.43 -19.34
N MET A 189 1.03 -5.45 -18.03
CA MET A 189 0.05 -5.08 -17.01
C MET A 189 -0.38 -3.62 -17.21
N THR A 190 -1.69 -3.40 -17.21
CA THR A 190 -2.37 -2.10 -17.24
C THR A 190 -3.36 -2.04 -16.09
N HIS A 191 -4.03 -0.89 -15.89
CA HIS A 191 -5.08 -0.72 -14.87
C HIS A 191 -4.65 -1.26 -13.50
N LEU A 192 -3.42 -0.90 -13.13
CA LEU A 192 -2.80 -1.45 -11.93
C LEU A 192 -3.65 -1.10 -10.70
N ALA A 193 -3.69 -2.02 -9.74
CA ALA A 193 -4.31 -1.77 -8.44
C ALA A 193 -3.75 -0.49 -7.81
N SER A 194 -4.55 0.16 -6.98
CA SER A 194 -4.10 1.38 -6.31
C SER A 194 -3.34 1.08 -5.03
N LEU A 195 -2.39 1.95 -4.65
CA LEU A 195 -1.71 1.85 -3.35
C LEU A 195 -2.70 1.84 -2.19
N ARG A 196 -3.75 2.67 -2.29
CA ARG A 196 -4.80 2.76 -1.29
C ARG A 196 -5.51 1.43 -1.10
N GLU A 197 -5.93 0.79 -2.19
CA GLU A 197 -6.58 -0.52 -2.17
C GLU A 197 -5.73 -1.59 -1.48
N ILE A 198 -4.43 -1.62 -1.80
CA ILE A 198 -3.49 -2.57 -1.19
C ILE A 198 -3.34 -2.31 0.31
N LEU A 199 -3.03 -1.07 0.70
CA LEU A 199 -2.79 -0.72 2.10
C LEU A 199 -4.05 -0.82 2.98
N ASP A 200 -5.21 -0.42 2.46
CA ASP A 200 -6.49 -0.56 3.16
C ASP A 200 -6.81 -2.05 3.41
N SER A 201 -6.50 -2.93 2.45
CA SER A 201 -6.68 -4.37 2.64
C SER A 201 -5.80 -4.95 3.76
N TRP A 202 -4.65 -4.30 4.04
CA TRP A 202 -3.74 -4.66 5.12
C TRP A 202 -4.04 -3.94 6.44
N ASN A 203 -5.03 -3.03 6.43
CA ASN A 203 -5.32 -2.09 7.51
C ASN A 203 -4.10 -1.24 7.91
N VAL A 204 -3.38 -0.75 6.90
CA VAL A 204 -2.18 0.09 7.05
C VAL A 204 -2.50 1.47 6.47
N ASP A 205 -2.19 2.53 7.22
CA ASP A 205 -2.29 3.91 6.70
C ASP A 205 -0.96 4.62 6.93
N ILE A 206 -0.18 4.81 5.86
CA ILE A 206 1.15 5.42 5.91
C ILE A 206 1.11 6.94 5.70
N GLU A 207 -0.05 7.53 5.37
CA GLU A 207 -0.22 8.99 5.31
C GLU A 207 -0.10 9.64 6.70
N ILE A 208 -0.33 8.86 7.75
CA ILE A 208 -0.29 9.32 9.14
C ILE A 208 1.18 9.40 9.60
N PRO A 209 1.61 10.52 10.23
CA PRO A 209 2.94 10.60 10.82
C PRO A 209 3.19 9.45 11.81
N PHE A 210 4.37 8.83 11.78
CA PHE A 210 4.68 7.64 12.59
C PHE A 210 4.32 7.79 14.08
N LYS A 211 4.54 8.97 14.67
CA LYS A 211 4.14 9.24 16.06
C LYS A 211 2.63 9.13 16.28
N GLU A 212 1.85 9.76 15.40
CA GLU A 212 0.39 9.69 15.45
C GLU A 212 -0.09 8.26 15.14
N TYR A 213 0.58 7.56 14.23
CA TYR A 213 0.31 6.15 13.96
C TYR A 213 0.51 5.29 15.23
N VAL A 214 1.64 5.44 15.93
CA VAL A 214 1.90 4.75 17.21
C VAL A 214 0.85 5.10 18.26
N ASP A 215 0.48 6.37 18.39
CA ASP A 215 -0.58 6.81 19.31
C ASP A 215 -1.92 6.14 18.96
N LYS A 216 -2.28 6.06 17.68
CA LYS A 216 -3.51 5.40 17.24
C LYS A 216 -3.49 3.89 17.40
N VAL A 217 -2.34 3.23 17.20
CA VAL A 217 -2.17 1.80 17.52
C VAL A 217 -2.34 1.60 19.04
N ASN A 218 -1.74 2.46 19.86
CA ASN A 218 -1.91 2.42 21.31
C ASN A 218 -3.38 2.68 21.74
N MET A 219 -4.06 3.58 21.04
CA MET A 219 -5.49 3.84 21.18
C MET A 219 -6.38 2.78 20.50
N ARG A 220 -5.76 1.77 19.86
CA ARG A 220 -6.41 0.61 19.23
C ARG A 220 -7.30 0.95 18.03
N GLU A 221 -7.04 2.07 17.38
CA GLU A 221 -7.73 2.52 16.16
C GLU A 221 -7.17 1.83 14.90
N PHE A 222 -5.90 1.40 14.94
CA PHE A 222 -5.21 0.69 13.86
C PHE A 222 -4.51 -0.57 14.39
N GLY A 223 -4.39 -1.58 13.52
CA GLY A 223 -3.57 -2.76 13.77
C GLY A 223 -3.09 -3.36 12.46
N TRP A 224 -1.80 -3.67 12.36
CA TRP A 224 -1.27 -4.44 11.23
C TRP A 224 -1.87 -5.84 11.25
N GLN A 225 -2.49 -6.23 10.15
CA GLN A 225 -3.03 -7.58 9.98
C GLN A 225 -2.06 -8.49 9.24
N ILE A 226 -0.87 -8.00 8.88
CA ILE A 226 0.11 -8.78 8.12
C ILE A 226 0.82 -9.75 9.06
N THR A 227 0.84 -11.03 8.70
CA THR A 227 1.54 -12.08 9.44
C THR A 227 2.95 -12.31 8.90
N GLU A 228 3.80 -12.95 9.71
CA GLU A 228 5.18 -13.30 9.31
C GLU A 228 5.23 -14.29 8.15
N GLU A 229 4.15 -15.02 7.90
CA GLU A 229 4.00 -15.96 6.79
C GLU A 229 3.56 -15.29 5.48
N GLY A 230 3.40 -13.96 5.46
CA GLY A 230 2.97 -13.23 4.27
C GLY A 230 1.47 -13.36 3.98
N THR A 231 0.65 -13.36 5.04
CA THR A 231 -0.81 -13.39 4.92
C THR A 231 -1.46 -12.20 5.63
N ILE A 232 -2.76 -12.00 5.42
CA ILE A 232 -3.55 -11.00 6.16
C ILE A 232 -4.47 -11.75 7.12
N ASP A 233 -4.41 -11.43 8.41
CA ASP A 233 -5.32 -11.92 9.42
C ASP A 233 -6.71 -11.29 9.24
N LYS A 234 -7.57 -12.02 8.54
CA LYS A 234 -8.94 -11.60 8.25
C LYS A 234 -9.86 -11.97 9.42
N MET A 235 -10.72 -11.04 9.81
CA MET A 235 -11.79 -11.33 10.75
C MET A 235 -12.69 -12.44 10.18
N SER A 236 -12.89 -13.51 10.94
CA SER A 236 -13.80 -14.59 10.55
C SER A 236 -15.26 -14.14 10.63
N ASP A 237 -16.13 -14.77 9.83
CA ASP A 237 -17.57 -14.51 9.86
C ASP A 237 -18.18 -14.76 11.26
N GLU A 238 -17.64 -15.72 12.02
CA GLU A 238 -18.08 -16.00 13.39
C GLU A 238 -17.76 -14.84 14.35
N ILE A 239 -16.54 -14.29 14.27
CA ILE A 239 -16.13 -13.13 15.07
C ILE A 239 -16.94 -11.89 14.63
N ALA A 240 -17.05 -11.67 13.32
CA ALA A 240 -17.79 -10.54 12.75
C ALA A 240 -19.27 -10.57 13.18
N GLN A 241 -19.93 -11.73 13.09
CA GLN A 241 -21.31 -11.89 13.53
C GLN A 241 -21.44 -11.68 15.05
N THR A 242 -20.49 -12.18 15.85
CA THR A 242 -20.49 -11.98 17.30
C THR A 242 -20.42 -10.50 17.66
N CYS A 243 -19.54 -9.76 16.99
CA CYS A 243 -19.45 -8.30 17.11
C CYS A 243 -20.77 -7.61 16.71
N VAL A 244 -21.33 -7.94 15.54
CA VAL A 244 -22.60 -7.36 15.06
C VAL A 244 -23.77 -7.64 16.00
N ASN A 245 -23.84 -8.85 16.57
CA ASN A 245 -24.85 -9.22 17.58
C ASN A 245 -24.67 -8.47 18.91
N GLY A 246 -23.44 -8.04 19.19
CA GLY A 246 -23.06 -7.21 20.34
C GLY A 246 -23.38 -5.73 20.19
N LEU A 247 -23.57 -5.23 18.95
CA LEU A 247 -23.94 -3.83 18.67
C LEU A 247 -25.41 -3.53 19.04
N LYS A 248 -25.73 -3.61 20.34
CA LYS A 248 -27.05 -3.33 20.90
C LYS A 248 -26.92 -2.70 22.29
N ASN A 249 -27.89 -1.85 22.63
CA ASN A 249 -27.97 -1.14 23.91
C ASN A 249 -26.77 -0.23 24.21
N LEU A 250 -26.04 0.22 23.18
CA LEU A 250 -24.94 1.17 23.32
C LEU A 250 -25.45 2.61 23.25
N GLU A 251 -24.77 3.52 23.93
CA GLU A 251 -24.87 4.96 23.65
C GLU A 251 -23.73 5.35 22.72
N ILE A 252 -24.04 5.86 21.52
CA ILE A 252 -23.07 6.13 20.47
C ILE A 252 -22.86 7.63 20.31
N HIS A 253 -21.60 8.03 20.41
CA HIS A 253 -21.15 9.41 20.45
C HIS A 253 -20.54 9.84 19.11
N ASN A 254 -20.52 11.15 18.84
CA ASN A 254 -19.98 11.67 17.59
C ASN A 254 -18.45 11.66 17.55
N TYR A 255 -17.82 12.09 18.65
CA TYR A 255 -16.38 12.33 18.68
C TYR A 255 -15.63 11.11 19.18
N PRO A 256 -14.43 10.85 18.64
CA PRO A 256 -13.58 9.80 19.15
C PRO A 256 -13.11 10.17 20.56
N GLN A 257 -13.60 9.42 21.55
CA GLN A 257 -12.90 9.18 22.80
C GLN A 257 -12.24 7.80 22.70
N PRO A 258 -11.27 7.47 23.58
CA PRO A 258 -10.82 6.09 23.71
C PRO A 258 -12.02 5.14 23.79
N ILE A 259 -12.01 4.06 23.00
CA ILE A 259 -13.20 3.19 22.84
C ILE A 259 -13.65 2.51 24.14
N ASN A 260 -12.75 2.41 25.12
CA ASN A 260 -13.05 1.94 26.47
C ASN A 260 -13.77 2.99 27.36
N MET A 261 -13.89 4.23 26.89
CA MET A 261 -14.62 5.31 27.54
C MET A 261 -15.97 5.54 26.88
N GLU A 262 -16.01 5.70 25.56
CA GLU A 262 -17.26 5.91 24.80
C GLU A 262 -17.15 5.28 23.40
N VAL A 263 -18.24 4.65 22.94
CA VAL A 263 -18.33 4.11 21.58
C VAL A 263 -18.60 5.26 20.62
N SER A 264 -17.70 5.46 19.65
CA SER A 264 -17.85 6.52 18.65
C SER A 264 -18.50 6.01 17.37
N LEU A 265 -19.28 6.85 16.71
CA LEU A 265 -19.96 6.51 15.47
C LEU A 265 -18.97 6.17 14.35
N LEU A 266 -17.85 6.90 14.28
CA LEU A 266 -16.77 6.61 13.34
C LEU A 266 -16.19 5.21 13.56
N SER A 267 -15.91 4.82 14.81
CA SER A 267 -15.37 3.48 15.10
C SER A 267 -16.32 2.35 14.70
N VAL A 268 -17.63 2.54 14.90
CA VAL A 268 -18.65 1.56 14.47
C VAL A 268 -18.66 1.44 12.94
N PHE A 269 -18.66 2.56 12.22
CA PHE A 269 -18.62 2.52 10.75
C PHE A 269 -17.35 1.90 10.21
N SER A 270 -16.17 2.35 10.67
CA SER A 270 -14.89 1.74 10.30
C SER A 270 -14.89 0.23 10.52
N GLY A 271 -15.42 -0.21 11.67
CA GLY A 271 -15.60 -1.62 11.99
C GLY A 271 -16.47 -2.37 10.98
N LEU A 272 -17.69 -1.87 10.75
CA LEU A 272 -18.65 -2.54 9.88
C LEU A 272 -18.22 -2.53 8.41
N TYR A 273 -17.67 -1.44 7.89
CA TYR A 273 -17.14 -1.40 6.53
C TYR A 273 -15.96 -2.35 6.31
N GLY A 274 -15.21 -2.66 7.37
CA GLY A 274 -14.16 -3.67 7.37
C GLY A 274 -14.65 -5.12 7.29
N ILE A 275 -15.93 -5.40 7.55
CA ILE A 275 -16.48 -6.75 7.42
C ILE A 275 -16.67 -7.06 5.93
N THR A 276 -15.98 -8.10 5.45
CA THR A 276 -16.03 -8.55 4.05
C THR A 276 -17.35 -9.22 3.70
N ASN A 277 -17.96 -9.95 4.65
CA ASN A 277 -19.27 -10.55 4.47
C ASN A 277 -20.36 -9.48 4.43
N GLU A 278 -20.91 -9.23 3.24
CA GLU A 278 -21.87 -8.15 3.00
C GLU A 278 -23.16 -8.30 3.79
N GLN A 279 -23.59 -9.54 4.07
CA GLN A 279 -24.81 -9.81 4.83
C GLN A 279 -24.63 -9.40 6.30
N ILE A 280 -23.51 -9.81 6.90
CA ILE A 280 -23.15 -9.45 8.29
C ILE A 280 -22.98 -7.94 8.41
N ARG A 281 -22.27 -7.32 7.45
CA ARG A 281 -22.11 -5.86 7.39
C ARG A 281 -23.46 -5.15 7.30
N SER A 282 -24.35 -5.57 6.41
CA SER A 282 -25.68 -4.96 6.23
C SER A 282 -26.53 -5.06 7.49
N GLU A 283 -26.48 -6.20 8.20
CA GLU A 283 -27.12 -6.37 9.50
C GLU A 283 -26.56 -5.38 10.53
N GLY A 284 -25.23 -5.32 10.67
CA GLY A 284 -24.58 -4.39 11.59
C GLY A 284 -24.94 -2.93 11.32
N MET A 285 -25.01 -2.51 10.04
CA MET A 285 -25.43 -1.17 9.65
C MET A 285 -26.87 -0.83 10.09
N LYS A 286 -27.78 -1.81 10.05
CA LYS A 286 -29.15 -1.65 10.56
C LYS A 286 -29.17 -1.55 12.09
N ASN A 287 -28.35 -2.36 12.75
CA ASN A 287 -28.28 -2.41 14.21
C ASN A 287 -27.90 -1.07 14.84
N ILE A 288 -27.08 -0.24 14.16
CA ILE A 288 -26.64 1.08 14.64
C ILE A 288 -27.83 1.91 15.16
N ARG A 289 -28.87 2.12 14.33
CA ARG A 289 -30.04 2.93 14.72
C ARG A 289 -31.16 2.10 15.34
N GLN A 290 -31.23 0.81 15.03
CA GLN A 290 -32.33 -0.03 15.48
C GLN A 290 -32.20 -0.42 16.96
N TYR A 291 -30.99 -0.69 17.43
CA TYR A 291 -30.75 -1.26 18.76
C TYR A 291 -29.89 -0.38 19.67
N ASN A 292 -29.39 0.75 19.19
CA ASN A 292 -28.53 1.64 19.97
C ASN A 292 -29.12 3.06 20.03
N LYS A 293 -28.63 3.84 21.00
CA LYS A 293 -29.03 5.23 21.21
C LYS A 293 -27.92 6.14 20.70
N LEU A 294 -28.21 6.89 19.64
CA LEU A 294 -27.28 7.90 19.15
C LEU A 294 -27.48 9.21 19.91
N THR A 295 -26.38 9.86 20.28
CA THR A 295 -26.43 11.24 20.76
C THR A 295 -26.91 12.17 19.64
N VAL A 296 -27.47 13.33 19.98
CA VAL A 296 -27.97 14.31 18.98
C VAL A 296 -26.89 14.70 17.97
N ASN A 297 -25.64 14.86 18.41
CA ASN A 297 -24.52 15.17 17.53
C ASN A 297 -24.14 13.97 16.64
N ALA A 298 -24.18 12.74 17.16
CA ALA A 298 -23.92 11.55 16.35
C ALA A 298 -24.98 11.39 15.25
N GLU A 299 -26.25 11.63 15.57
CA GLU A 299 -27.35 11.59 14.60
C GLU A 299 -27.15 12.64 13.49
N LYS A 300 -26.76 13.86 13.87
CA LYS A 300 -26.51 14.97 12.93
C LYS A 300 -25.40 14.66 11.93
N ASN A 301 -24.34 13.99 12.37
CA ASN A 301 -23.14 13.73 11.55
C ASN A 301 -23.09 12.31 10.98
N TYR A 302 -24.20 11.58 11.01
CA TYR A 302 -24.25 10.17 10.62
C TYR A 302 -23.67 9.89 9.23
N GLY A 303 -24.04 10.70 8.23
CA GLY A 303 -23.56 10.54 6.85
C GLY A 303 -22.06 10.80 6.70
N GLU A 304 -21.53 11.82 7.38
CA GLU A 304 -20.10 12.16 7.35
C GLU A 304 -19.26 11.07 8.01
N ALA A 305 -19.71 10.57 9.17
CA ALA A 305 -19.06 9.47 9.88
C ALA A 305 -19.09 8.17 9.07
N SER A 306 -20.21 7.87 8.39
CA SER A 306 -20.33 6.73 7.47
C SER A 306 -19.29 6.80 6.35
N PHE A 307 -19.22 7.95 5.68
CA PHE A 307 -18.28 8.17 4.57
C PHE A 307 -16.81 8.11 5.01
N SER A 308 -16.51 8.67 6.19
CA SER A 308 -15.17 8.62 6.77
C SER A 308 -14.79 7.21 7.21
N GLY A 309 -15.73 6.44 7.78
CA GLY A 309 -15.53 5.05 8.17
C GLY A 309 -15.30 4.14 6.97
N GLU A 310 -16.04 4.34 5.88
CA GLU A 310 -15.86 3.61 4.61
C GLU A 310 -14.45 3.79 4.04
N ARG A 311 -13.88 5.00 4.19
CA ARG A 311 -12.51 5.30 3.76
C ARG A 311 -11.44 4.70 4.68
N LYS A 312 -11.81 4.24 5.87
CA LYS A 312 -10.88 3.70 6.88
C LYS A 312 -11.46 2.42 7.50
N PRO A 313 -11.65 1.35 6.70
CA PRO A 313 -12.21 0.10 7.19
C PRO A 313 -11.24 -0.61 8.13
N ASN A 314 -11.72 -1.04 9.30
CA ASN A 314 -10.95 -1.83 10.27
C ASN A 314 -11.90 -2.72 11.08
N PRO A 315 -12.17 -3.97 10.65
CA PRO A 315 -13.18 -4.80 11.32
C PRO A 315 -12.83 -5.12 12.78
N TRP A 316 -11.53 -5.23 13.10
CA TRP A 316 -11.07 -5.61 14.43
C TRP A 316 -11.38 -4.57 15.51
N ILE A 317 -11.67 -3.32 15.15
CA ILE A 317 -12.14 -2.31 16.11
C ILE A 317 -13.44 -2.74 16.81
N LEU A 318 -14.27 -3.55 16.14
CA LEU A 318 -15.52 -4.06 16.71
C LEU A 318 -15.30 -5.02 17.88
N THR A 319 -14.13 -5.67 17.97
CA THR A 319 -13.80 -6.54 19.12
C THR A 319 -13.52 -5.74 20.39
N LYS A 320 -13.45 -4.41 20.28
CA LYS A 320 -13.19 -3.48 21.38
C LYS A 320 -14.44 -2.72 21.83
N ILE A 321 -15.56 -2.87 21.10
CA ILE A 321 -16.89 -2.32 21.41
C ILE A 321 -17.65 -3.34 22.24
#